data_AF-A0A817DJ74-F1
#
_entry.id   AF-A0A817DJ74-F1
#
_cell.length_a   1.000
_cell.length_b   1.000
_cell.length_c   1.000
_cell.angle_alpha   90.00
_cell.angle_beta   90.00
_cell.angle_gamma   90.00
#
_symmetry.space_group_name_H-M   'P 1'
#
loop_
_entity.id
_entity.type
_entity.pdbx_description
1 polymer ?
#
loop_
_entity_poly.entity_id
_entity_poly.type
_entity_poly.pdbx_seq_one_letter_code
_entity_poly.pdbx_strand_id
1 'polypeptide(L)'
;MQTSSILLCITLGISCRKPSQYAGQSVCDHFGKLILTWVVRCIHETILGGLHGECVSFVKICTGDRRKTDQWRRGAKVRGSNIASGTAIATFPYGKYKGHAAIYISQDRSGIQVWDQWKGHSVSQRTIRWNGSGLSNNGDSFYVID
;
A
#
# COMPACT_ATOMS: atom_id res chain seq x y z
N MET A 1 9.00 25.07 18.50
CA MET A 1 7.54 25.24 18.47
C MET A 1 6.93 23.97 17.89
N GLN A 2 6.56 23.04 18.75
CA GLN A 2 6.08 21.69 18.42
C GLN A 2 4.96 21.40 19.41
N THR A 3 3.77 21.97 19.18
CA THR A 3 2.74 22.10 20.23
C THR A 3 1.31 21.92 19.70
N SER A 4 1.03 20.82 18.98
CA SER A 4 -0.38 20.44 18.74
C SER A 4 -0.67 18.94 18.79
N SER A 5 0.29 18.06 18.49
CA SER A 5 0.03 16.61 18.45
C SER A 5 0.21 15.88 19.79
N ILE A 6 0.85 16.51 20.78
CA ILE A 6 1.15 15.87 22.08
C ILE A 6 -0.06 15.96 23.04
N LEU A 7 -0.93 16.96 22.87
CA LEU A 7 -2.02 17.21 23.81
C LEU A 7 -3.16 16.18 23.72
N LEU A 8 -3.26 15.43 22.62
CA LEU A 8 -4.28 14.37 22.48
C LEU A 8 -3.86 13.03 23.12
N CYS A 9 -2.56 12.83 23.42
CA CYS A 9 -2.08 11.58 24.03
C CYS A 9 -2.19 11.55 25.56
N ILE A 10 -2.27 12.72 26.21
CA ILE A 10 -2.20 12.80 27.68
C ILE A 10 -3.56 12.51 28.34
N THR A 11 -4.69 12.71 27.66
CA THR A 11 -6.03 12.50 28.24
C THR A 11 -6.48 11.04 28.33
N LEU A 12 -5.76 10.10 27.69
CA LEU A 12 -6.12 8.66 27.68
C LEU A 12 -5.14 7.75 28.45
N GLY A 13 -4.13 8.31 29.13
CA GLY A 13 -3.23 7.52 30.00
C GLY A 13 -2.34 6.50 29.28
N ILE A 14 -2.10 6.66 27.98
CA ILE A 14 -1.27 5.72 27.19
C ILE A 14 0.16 6.28 27.10
N SER A 15 1.12 5.52 27.65
CA SER A 15 2.55 5.84 27.53
C SER A 15 3.05 5.57 26.11
N CYS A 16 3.09 6.60 25.28
CA CYS A 16 3.72 6.54 23.96
C CYS A 16 5.24 6.65 24.09
N ARG A 17 5.95 5.51 24.13
CA ARG A 17 7.40 5.47 23.94
C ARG A 17 7.69 5.51 22.43
N LYS A 18 8.48 6.49 21.97
CA LYS A 18 8.88 6.62 20.56
C LYS A 18 9.60 5.34 20.10
N PRO A 19 9.30 4.75 18.92
CA PRO A 19 10.21 3.79 18.34
C PRO A 19 11.43 4.52 17.80
N SER A 20 12.59 4.05 18.27
CA SER A 20 13.90 4.30 17.70
C SER A 20 13.95 3.78 16.27
N GLN A 21 14.82 4.40 15.50
CA GLN A 21 15.06 4.20 14.09
C GLN A 21 15.51 2.75 13.82
N TYR A 22 14.99 2.14 12.75
CA TYR A 22 15.29 0.81 12.18
C TYR A 22 14.69 -0.43 12.90
N ALA A 23 14.26 -1.39 12.06
CA ALA A 23 13.67 -2.71 12.36
C ALA A 23 12.14 -2.76 12.53
N GLY A 24 11.51 -3.70 11.81
CA GLY A 24 10.08 -3.81 11.61
C GLY A 24 9.25 -3.86 12.90
N GLN A 25 8.06 -3.29 12.85
CA GLN A 25 7.10 -3.38 13.95
C GLN A 25 5.67 -3.39 13.41
N SER A 26 5.10 -4.60 13.44
CA SER A 26 3.67 -4.81 13.62
C SER A 26 3.25 -4.12 14.92
N VAL A 27 2.39 -3.10 14.81
CA VAL A 27 1.73 -2.50 15.97
C VAL A 27 0.41 -3.23 16.14
N CYS A 28 0.34 -4.07 17.17
CA CYS A 28 -0.86 -4.83 17.51
C CYS A 28 -1.76 -3.93 18.38
N ASP A 29 -2.93 -3.53 17.86
CA ASP A 29 -4.00 -2.90 18.65
C ASP A 29 -5.15 -3.87 18.95
N HIS A 30 -5.71 -3.70 20.15
CA HIS A 30 -6.53 -4.63 20.94
C HIS A 30 -7.92 -5.00 20.39
N PHE A 31 -8.28 -4.67 19.14
CA PHE A 31 -9.67 -4.74 18.66
C PHE A 31 -9.89 -5.39 17.28
N GLY A 32 -8.93 -6.14 16.74
CA GLY A 32 -9.15 -6.91 15.50
C GLY A 32 -9.48 -6.07 14.26
N LYS A 33 -9.24 -4.75 14.28
CA LYS A 33 -9.43 -3.83 13.15
C LYS A 33 -8.08 -3.45 12.51
N LEU A 34 -7.32 -4.42 12.03
CA LEU A 34 -5.98 -4.18 11.48
C LEU A 34 -5.97 -3.48 10.11
N ILE A 35 -7.05 -3.58 9.32
CA ILE A 35 -7.09 -3.04 7.94
C ILE A 35 -7.46 -1.54 7.92
N LEU A 36 -8.41 -1.10 8.75
CA LEU A 36 -8.90 0.28 8.69
C LEU A 36 -7.86 1.28 9.18
N THR A 37 -7.15 0.99 10.27
CA THR A 37 -6.15 1.89 10.87
C THR A 37 -4.88 1.97 10.04
N TRP A 38 -4.45 0.86 9.44
CA TRP A 38 -3.24 0.82 8.60
C TRP A 38 -3.45 1.59 7.29
N VAL A 39 -4.58 1.40 6.61
CA VAL A 39 -4.91 2.16 5.40
C VAL A 39 -5.04 3.66 5.71
N VAL A 40 -5.73 4.03 6.80
CA VAL A 40 -5.86 5.43 7.21
C VAL A 40 -4.50 6.05 7.51
N ARG A 41 -3.58 5.31 8.16
CA ARG A 41 -2.21 5.77 8.38
C ARG A 41 -1.44 5.95 7.07
N CYS A 42 -1.51 4.99 6.14
CA CYS A 42 -0.88 5.13 4.82
C CYS A 42 -1.40 6.36 4.06
N ILE A 43 -2.72 6.54 4.03
CA ILE A 43 -3.38 7.63 3.30
C ILE A 43 -2.96 8.97 3.89
N HIS A 44 -2.96 9.08 5.23
CA HIS A 44 -2.55 10.29 5.92
C HIS A 44 -1.08 10.63 5.64
N GLU A 45 -0.18 9.65 5.73
CA GLU A 45 1.24 9.85 5.43
C GLU A 45 1.50 10.17 3.94
N THR A 46 0.70 9.62 3.02
CA THR A 46 0.84 9.91 1.58
C THR A 46 0.37 11.31 1.21
N ILE A 47 -0.69 11.80 1.85
CA ILE A 47 -1.20 13.17 1.67
C ILE A 47 -0.25 14.20 2.28
N LEU A 48 0.38 13.89 3.42
CA LEU A 48 1.28 14.81 4.13
C LEU A 48 2.75 14.73 3.69
N GLY A 49 3.17 13.62 3.07
CA GLY A 49 4.57 13.32 2.76
C GLY A 49 5.13 13.92 1.47
N GLY A 50 4.38 14.80 0.78
CA GLY A 50 4.87 15.49 -0.42
C GLY A 50 5.04 14.58 -1.65
N LEU A 51 4.42 13.40 -1.65
CA LEU A 51 4.48 12.48 -2.77
C LEU A 51 3.42 12.89 -3.79
N HIS A 52 3.84 13.20 -5.01
CA HIS A 52 3.06 13.87 -6.06
C HIS A 52 1.92 13.03 -6.67
N GLY A 53 1.22 12.24 -5.86
CA GLY A 53 0.14 11.37 -6.28
C GLY A 53 0.60 10.16 -7.06
N GLU A 54 1.83 9.67 -6.89
CA GLU A 54 2.30 8.51 -7.63
C GLU A 54 1.91 7.18 -6.96
N CYS A 55 1.59 6.18 -7.77
CA CYS A 55 1.21 4.84 -7.32
C CYS A 55 2.32 4.13 -6.51
N VAL A 56 3.58 4.32 -6.92
CA VAL A 56 4.76 3.77 -6.23
C VAL A 56 4.89 4.31 -4.82
N SER A 57 4.66 5.60 -4.67
CA SER A 57 4.82 6.33 -3.41
C SER A 57 3.84 5.84 -2.36
N PHE A 58 2.58 5.63 -2.75
CA PHE A 58 1.57 5.04 -1.89
C PHE A 58 1.98 3.63 -1.42
N VAL A 59 2.43 2.78 -2.36
CA VAL A 59 2.88 1.42 -2.03
C VAL A 59 4.04 1.43 -1.05
N LYS A 60 5.07 2.25 -1.28
CA LYS A 60 6.25 2.35 -0.42
C LYS A 60 5.95 2.83 0.99
N ILE A 61 5.05 3.81 1.14
CA ILE A 61 4.60 4.25 2.46
C ILE A 61 3.91 3.11 3.19
N CYS A 62 2.97 2.45 2.51
CA CYS A 62 2.19 1.40 3.13
C CYS A 62 3.04 0.22 3.56
N THR A 63 3.97 -0.21 2.73
CA THR A 63 4.75 -1.43 2.96
C THR A 63 6.06 -1.16 3.72
N GLY A 64 6.46 0.11 3.82
CA GLY A 64 7.78 0.50 4.32
C GLY A 64 8.91 0.19 3.33
N ASP A 65 8.61 -0.16 2.07
CA ASP A 65 9.63 -0.50 1.07
C ASP A 65 10.48 0.73 0.71
N ARG A 66 11.78 0.66 0.99
CA ARG A 66 12.76 1.72 0.71
C ARG A 66 13.54 1.50 -0.58
N ARG A 67 13.34 0.37 -1.26
CA ARG A 67 14.05 0.01 -2.50
C ARG A 67 13.63 0.92 -3.65
N LYS A 68 14.50 1.06 -4.63
CA LYS A 68 14.16 1.69 -5.91
C LYS A 68 13.34 0.69 -6.75
N THR A 69 12.49 1.20 -7.64
CA THR A 69 11.57 0.35 -8.44
C THR A 69 12.29 -0.53 -9.47
N ASP A 70 13.54 -0.20 -9.82
CA ASP A 70 14.44 -1.03 -10.63
C ASP A 70 14.93 -2.28 -9.87
N GLN A 71 14.90 -2.26 -8.54
CA GLN A 71 15.24 -3.40 -7.68
C GLN A 71 14.04 -4.32 -7.42
N TRP A 72 12.82 -3.86 -7.72
CA TRP A 72 11.62 -4.69 -7.58
C TRP A 72 11.67 -5.87 -8.54
N ARG A 73 11.43 -7.06 -8.00
CA ARG A 73 11.37 -8.30 -8.79
C ARG A 73 9.92 -8.77 -8.91
N ARG A 74 9.65 -9.42 -10.04
CA ARG A 74 8.38 -10.08 -10.29
C ARG A 74 8.29 -11.32 -9.41
N GLY A 75 7.43 -11.28 -8.39
CA GLY A 75 7.10 -12.42 -7.55
C GLY A 75 5.95 -13.26 -8.12
N ALA A 76 5.15 -13.83 -7.22
CA ALA A 76 3.99 -14.66 -7.57
C ALA A 76 2.95 -13.89 -8.40
N LYS A 77 2.33 -14.55 -9.37
CA LYS A 77 1.21 -13.98 -10.14
C LYS A 77 0.00 -13.83 -9.23
N VAL A 78 -0.62 -12.65 -9.20
CA VAL A 78 -1.75 -12.38 -8.30
C VAL A 78 -2.94 -13.28 -8.62
N ARG A 79 -3.32 -13.38 -9.90
CA ARG A 79 -4.49 -14.14 -10.32
C ARG A 79 -4.43 -15.61 -9.91
N GLY A 80 -5.38 -16.02 -9.07
CA GLY A 80 -5.50 -17.41 -8.58
C GLY A 80 -4.54 -17.77 -7.45
N SER A 81 -3.69 -16.84 -7.01
CA SER A 81 -2.82 -17.06 -5.84
C SER A 81 -3.52 -16.70 -4.53
N ASN A 82 -3.16 -17.40 -3.46
CA ASN A 82 -3.59 -17.05 -2.11
C ASN A 82 -2.57 -16.08 -1.48
N ILE A 83 -2.82 -14.78 -1.63
CA ILE A 83 -1.96 -13.71 -1.11
C ILE A 83 -2.71 -12.90 -0.03
N ALA A 84 -1.98 -12.42 0.96
CA ALA A 84 -2.55 -11.69 2.09
C ALA A 84 -2.97 -10.27 1.68
N SER A 85 -4.09 -9.78 2.22
CA SER A 85 -4.45 -8.36 2.14
C SER A 85 -3.32 -7.50 2.71
N GLY A 86 -3.05 -6.35 2.07
CA GLY A 86 -1.92 -5.48 2.39
C GLY A 86 -0.66 -5.77 1.56
N THR A 87 -0.66 -6.83 0.74
CA THR A 87 0.50 -7.18 -0.10
C THR A 87 0.73 -6.15 -1.21
N ALA A 88 1.98 -5.76 -1.39
CA ALA A 88 2.42 -4.89 -2.48
C ALA A 88 2.38 -5.63 -3.82
N ILE A 89 1.66 -5.10 -4.80
CA ILE A 89 1.57 -5.68 -6.13
C ILE A 89 1.90 -4.64 -7.19
N ALA A 90 2.48 -5.09 -8.29
CA ALA A 90 2.77 -4.22 -9.42
C ALA A 90 2.74 -4.96 -10.75
N THR A 91 2.79 -4.18 -11.82
CA THR A 91 2.89 -4.65 -13.19
C THR A 91 4.35 -4.80 -13.60
N PHE A 92 4.68 -5.95 -14.17
CA PHE A 92 6.05 -6.29 -14.55
C PHE A 92 6.15 -6.75 -16.00
N PRO A 93 5.88 -5.94 -17.03
CA PRO A 93 6.07 -6.36 -18.41
C PRO A 93 7.55 -6.72 -18.64
N TYR A 94 7.81 -7.83 -19.31
CA TYR A 94 9.18 -8.34 -19.54
C TYR A 94 10.04 -8.50 -18.27
N GLY A 95 9.40 -8.71 -17.11
CA GLY A 95 10.08 -8.99 -15.84
C GLY A 95 10.58 -7.76 -15.07
N LYS A 96 10.34 -6.54 -15.56
CA LYS A 96 10.72 -5.29 -14.88
C LYS A 96 9.49 -4.46 -14.55
N TYR A 97 9.53 -3.73 -13.44
CA TYR A 97 8.45 -2.83 -13.06
C TYR A 97 8.21 -1.79 -14.16
N LYS A 98 6.96 -1.68 -14.62
CA LYS A 98 6.49 -0.61 -15.50
C LYS A 98 4.97 -0.55 -15.46
N GLY A 99 4.41 0.64 -15.33
CA GLY A 99 2.96 0.86 -15.36
C GLY A 99 2.43 1.30 -14.01
N HIS A 100 1.91 0.34 -13.24
CA HIS A 100 1.17 0.61 -12.01
C HIS A 100 1.59 -0.29 -10.85
N ALA A 101 1.46 0.26 -9.64
CA ALA A 101 1.64 -0.43 -8.37
C ALA A 101 0.44 -0.15 -7.45
N ALA A 102 0.05 -1.12 -6.64
CA ALA A 102 -1.12 -1.03 -5.77
C ALA A 102 -0.94 -1.89 -4.52
N ILE A 103 -1.82 -1.70 -3.55
CA ILE A 103 -1.94 -2.57 -2.38
C ILE A 103 -3.12 -3.52 -2.59
N TYR A 104 -2.84 -4.81 -2.53
CA TYR A 104 -3.84 -5.87 -2.67
C TYR A 104 -4.80 -5.92 -1.47
N ILE A 105 -6.09 -6.11 -1.73
CA ILE A 105 -7.11 -6.37 -0.72
C ILE A 105 -7.61 -7.81 -0.85
N SER A 106 -8.15 -8.12 -2.03
CA SER A 106 -8.74 -9.42 -2.36
C SER A 106 -8.77 -9.60 -3.87
N GLN A 107 -9.24 -10.76 -4.33
CA GLN A 107 -9.56 -11.00 -5.73
C GLN A 107 -10.77 -11.91 -5.84
N ASP A 108 -11.51 -11.78 -6.93
CA ASP A 108 -12.68 -12.60 -7.23
C ASP A 108 -12.78 -12.87 -8.74
N ARG A 109 -13.95 -13.32 -9.21
CA ARG A 109 -14.18 -13.58 -10.65
C ARG A 109 -14.16 -12.33 -11.52
N SER A 110 -14.30 -11.13 -10.94
CA SER A 110 -14.34 -9.86 -11.68
C SER A 110 -12.96 -9.22 -11.83
N GLY A 111 -12.08 -9.38 -10.84
CA GLY A 111 -10.78 -8.74 -10.85
C GLY A 111 -10.05 -8.81 -9.52
N ILE A 112 -9.06 -7.93 -9.40
CA ILE A 112 -8.32 -7.67 -8.16
C ILE A 112 -8.93 -6.43 -7.50
N GLN A 113 -9.31 -6.54 -6.23
CA GLN A 113 -9.67 -5.40 -5.40
C GLN A 113 -8.40 -4.82 -4.78
N VAL A 114 -8.18 -3.53 -4.98
CA VAL A 114 -6.96 -2.86 -4.55
C VAL A 114 -7.24 -1.51 -3.91
N TRP A 115 -6.30 -1.06 -3.10
CA TRP A 115 -6.08 0.36 -2.83
C TRP A 115 -4.99 0.88 -3.76
N ASP A 116 -5.28 1.95 -4.47
CA ASP A 116 -4.29 2.62 -5.30
C ASP A 116 -4.50 4.13 -5.41
N GLN A 117 -3.51 4.78 -6.00
CA GLN A 117 -3.45 6.21 -6.25
C GLN A 117 -2.73 6.44 -7.58
N TRP A 118 -3.04 7.54 -8.27
CA TRP A 118 -2.23 8.06 -9.37
C TRP A 118 -2.37 9.58 -9.47
N LYS A 119 -1.57 10.21 -10.33
CA LYS A 119 -1.53 11.66 -10.43
C LYS A 119 -2.92 12.19 -10.82
N GLY A 120 -3.46 13.08 -9.99
CA GLY A 120 -4.82 13.61 -10.16
C GLY A 120 -5.94 12.72 -9.62
N HIS A 121 -5.62 11.62 -8.95
CA HIS A 121 -6.59 10.74 -8.31
C HIS A 121 -6.16 10.38 -6.90
N SER A 122 -6.98 10.73 -5.92
CA SER A 122 -6.73 10.41 -4.51
C SER A 122 -6.75 8.90 -4.26
N VAL A 123 -6.20 8.48 -3.12
CA VAL A 123 -6.24 7.08 -2.73
C VAL A 123 -7.70 6.60 -2.66
N SER A 124 -8.00 5.51 -3.37
CA SER A 124 -9.35 4.94 -3.39
C SER A 124 -9.31 3.42 -3.57
N GLN A 125 -10.41 2.76 -3.24
CA GLN A 125 -10.61 1.37 -3.64
C GLN A 125 -11.14 1.31 -5.05
N ARG A 126 -10.59 0.40 -5.85
CA ARG A 126 -11.20 0.01 -7.12
C ARG A 126 -10.95 -1.46 -7.44
N THR A 127 -11.75 -1.96 -8.38
CA THR A 127 -11.52 -3.29 -8.97
C THR A 127 -10.77 -3.14 -10.28
N ILE A 128 -9.59 -3.74 -10.36
CA ILE A 128 -8.83 -3.90 -11.60
C ILE A 128 -9.34 -5.18 -12.26
N ARG A 129 -10.09 -5.02 -13.35
CA ARG A 129 -10.75 -6.14 -14.04
C ARG A 129 -9.74 -7.10 -14.65
N TRP A 130 -10.08 -8.39 -14.65
CA TRP A 130 -9.41 -9.36 -15.52
C TRP A 130 -9.62 -8.97 -16.98
N ASN A 131 -8.62 -9.23 -17.82
CA ASN A 131 -8.61 -8.85 -19.24
C ASN A 131 -8.93 -7.35 -19.48
N GLY A 132 -8.59 -6.49 -18.53
CA GLY A 132 -8.77 -5.05 -18.69
C GLY A 132 -7.90 -4.46 -19.80
N SER A 133 -8.29 -3.30 -20.31
CA SER A 133 -7.53 -2.61 -21.37
C SER A 133 -6.32 -1.87 -20.82
N GLY A 134 -5.15 -2.15 -21.39
CA GLY A 134 -3.88 -1.54 -20.99
C GLY A 134 -3.26 -2.17 -19.74
N LEU A 135 -1.95 -2.00 -19.62
CA LEU A 135 -1.14 -2.68 -18.59
C LEU A 135 -1.60 -2.38 -17.16
N SER A 136 -1.87 -1.10 -16.85
CA SER A 136 -2.24 -0.63 -15.52
C SER A 136 -3.65 -1.03 -15.07
N ASN A 137 -4.52 -1.41 -16.01
CA ASN A 137 -5.92 -1.75 -15.73
C ASN A 137 -6.23 -3.23 -16.01
N ASN A 138 -5.22 -4.03 -16.36
CA ASN A 138 -5.38 -5.45 -16.59
C ASN A 138 -4.90 -6.25 -15.38
N GLY A 139 -5.83 -6.85 -14.63
CA GLY A 139 -5.53 -7.66 -13.45
C GLY A 139 -4.57 -8.83 -13.75
N ASP A 140 -4.60 -9.37 -14.97
CA ASP A 140 -3.71 -10.47 -15.38
C ASP A 140 -2.24 -10.08 -15.47
N SER A 141 -1.95 -8.77 -15.46
CA SER A 141 -0.59 -8.21 -15.53
C SER A 141 0.05 -7.95 -14.17
N PHE A 142 -0.66 -8.20 -13.06
CA PHE A 142 -0.17 -7.93 -11.71
C PHE A 142 0.52 -9.14 -11.06
N TYR A 143 1.63 -8.85 -10.41
CA TYR A 143 2.45 -9.78 -9.64
C TYR A 143 2.77 -9.15 -8.29
N VAL A 144 3.03 -9.99 -7.29
CA VAL A 144 3.59 -9.58 -6.01
C VAL A 144 4.96 -8.95 -6.24
N ILE A 145 5.25 -7.86 -5.54
CA ILE A 145 6.57 -7.25 -5.51
C ILE A 145 7.43 -8.06 -4.54
N ASP A 146 8.53 -8.63 -5.05
CA ASP A 146 9.53 -9.35 -4.26
C ASP A 146 10.78 -8.48 -4.03
#